data_AF-A0A6I8P0A0-F1
#
_entry.id   AF-A0A6I8P0A0-F1
#
_cell.length_a   1.000
_cell.length_b   1.000
_cell.length_c   1.000
_cell.angle_alpha   90.00
_cell.angle_beta   90.00
_cell.angle_gamma   90.00
#
_symmetry.space_group_name_H-M   'P 1'
#
loop_
_entity.id
_entity.type
_entity.pdbx_description
1 polymer ?
#
loop_
_entity_poly.entity_id
_entity_poly.type
_entity_poly.pdbx_seq_one_letter_code
_entity_poly.pdbx_strand_id
1 'polypeptide(L)'
;MPRKIEEIKDFLLTARRKDAKSVKIKKNKDNVKFKVRCSRYLYTLVITDKEKAEKLKQSLPPGQETDPGSTALWRSPGALLICGIDCLLLSCHPRIQPCWPSAPTPAPFIH
;
A
#
# COMPACT_ATOMS: atom_id res chain seq x y z
N MET A 1 -20.50 2.82 -4.79
CA MET A 1 -20.47 4.12 -5.52
C MET A 1 -19.38 5.00 -4.90
N PRO A 2 -18.37 5.47 -5.67
CA PRO A 2 -17.31 6.35 -5.17
C PRO A 2 -17.84 7.76 -4.88
N ARG A 3 -17.23 8.46 -3.92
CA ARG A 3 -17.61 9.83 -3.53
C ARG A 3 -16.44 10.78 -3.80
N LYS A 4 -16.74 11.95 -4.39
CA LYS A 4 -15.76 13.02 -4.61
C LYS A 4 -15.80 13.97 -3.41
N ILE A 5 -14.62 14.41 -2.97
CA ILE A 5 -14.45 15.50 -2.01
C ILE A 5 -13.83 16.68 -2.78
N GLU A 6 -14.39 17.86 -2.62
CA GLU A 6 -13.91 19.09 -3.29
C GLU A 6 -13.04 19.93 -2.35
N GLU A 7 -13.28 19.85 -1.04
CA GLU A 7 -12.57 20.63 -0.03
C GLU A 7 -11.48 19.83 0.72
N ILE A 8 -10.38 20.51 1.02
CA ILE A 8 -9.26 19.93 1.77
C ILE A 8 -9.66 19.64 3.23
N LYS A 9 -10.56 20.45 3.81
CA LYS A 9 -11.02 20.29 5.19
C LYS A 9 -11.72 18.94 5.40
N ASP A 10 -12.64 18.61 4.51
CA ASP A 10 -13.38 17.34 4.52
C ASP A 10 -12.45 16.14 4.31
N PHE A 11 -11.39 16.31 3.50
CA PHE A 11 -10.38 15.29 3.32
C PHE A 11 -9.63 15.00 4.63
N LEU A 12 -9.17 16.03 5.34
CA LEU A 12 -8.49 15.85 6.63
C LEU A 12 -9.39 15.20 7.68
N LEU A 13 -10.68 15.59 7.71
CA LEU A 13 -11.68 14.95 8.57
C LEU A 13 -11.86 13.46 8.24
N THR A 14 -11.87 13.12 6.95
CA THR A 14 -12.02 11.73 6.49
C THR A 14 -10.76 10.91 6.77
N ALA A 15 -9.56 11.48 6.59
CA ALA A 15 -8.28 10.77 6.79
C ALA A 15 -7.99 10.45 8.26
N ARG A 16 -8.44 11.30 9.20
CA ARG A 16 -8.30 11.10 10.66
C ARG A 16 -9.40 10.23 11.26
N ARG A 17 -10.43 9.87 10.48
CA ARG A 17 -11.56 9.10 10.98
C ARG A 17 -11.15 7.63 11.16
N LYS A 18 -11.63 7.00 12.24
CA LYS A 18 -11.30 5.63 12.65
C LYS A 18 -11.64 4.52 11.64
N ASP A 19 -12.45 4.85 10.63
CA ASP A 19 -12.86 3.96 9.53
C ASP A 19 -11.95 4.06 8.29
N ALA A 20 -11.03 5.03 8.25
CA ALA A 20 -10.04 5.16 7.19
C ALA A 20 -8.92 4.13 7.39
N LYS A 21 -8.80 3.22 6.42
CA LYS A 21 -7.83 2.10 6.48
C LYS A 21 -6.52 2.46 5.80
N SER A 22 -6.58 3.06 4.61
CA SER A 22 -5.40 3.35 3.79
C SER A 22 -5.64 4.54 2.88
N VAL A 23 -4.58 5.28 2.55
CA VAL A 23 -4.62 6.42 1.64
C VAL A 23 -3.72 6.13 0.44
N LYS A 24 -4.31 6.03 -0.75
CA LYS A 24 -3.57 5.84 -2.00
C LYS A 24 -3.40 7.18 -2.70
N ILE A 25 -2.15 7.56 -2.96
CA ILE A 25 -1.82 8.79 -3.65
C ILE A 25 -1.50 8.46 -5.11
N LYS A 26 -2.36 8.87 -6.04
CA LYS A 26 -2.11 8.72 -7.48
C LYS A 26 -1.65 10.06 -8.07
N LYS A 27 -0.38 10.13 -8.48
CA LYS A 27 0.17 11.27 -9.21
C LYS A 27 -0.11 11.08 -10.71
N ASN A 28 -0.86 11.99 -11.32
CA ASN A 28 -0.93 12.13 -12.79
C ASN A 28 -0.03 13.31 -13.21
N LYS A 29 0.10 13.54 -14.52
CA LYS A 29 0.90 14.66 -15.08
C LYS A 29 0.39 16.02 -14.60
N ASP A 30 -0.93 16.20 -14.60
CA ASP A 30 -1.59 17.49 -14.37
C ASP A 30 -2.33 17.58 -13.03
N ASN A 31 -2.56 16.45 -12.36
CA ASN A 31 -3.25 16.42 -11.07
C ASN A 31 -2.77 15.30 -10.16
N VAL A 32 -2.90 15.49 -8.86
CA VAL A 32 -2.69 14.47 -7.84
C VAL A 32 -4.04 14.10 -7.25
N LYS A 33 -4.33 12.80 -7.22
CA LYS A 33 -5.57 12.25 -6.66
C LYS A 33 -5.26 11.52 -5.37
N PHE A 34 -5.79 12.01 -4.26
CA PHE A 34 -5.75 11.34 -2.97
C PHE A 34 -6.99 10.47 -2.84
N LYS A 35 -6.80 9.16 -2.72
CA LYS A 35 -7.88 8.18 -2.59
C LYS A 35 -7.87 7.60 -1.18
N VAL A 36 -8.83 7.96 -0.35
CA VAL A 36 -8.97 7.38 0.99
C VAL A 36 -9.89 6.17 0.90
N ARG A 37 -9.43 5.04 1.43
CA ARG A 37 -10.25 3.84 1.58
C ARG A 37 -10.90 3.83 2.96
N CYS A 38 -12.21 3.98 2.99
CA CYS A 38 -13.02 3.78 4.19
C CYS A 38 -13.69 2.39 4.15
N SER A 39 -14.41 2.03 5.22
CA SER A 39 -15.12 0.75 5.34
C SER A 39 -16.14 0.49 4.23
N ARG A 40 -16.90 1.52 3.81
CA ARG A 40 -17.97 1.38 2.80
C ARG A 40 -17.65 2.09 1.47
N TYR A 41 -17.05 3.27 1.55
CA TYR A 41 -16.84 4.13 0.39
C TYR A 41 -15.37 4.39 0.10
N LEU A 42 -15.09 4.82 -1.12
CA LEU A 42 -13.80 5.37 -1.51
C LEU A 42 -14.00 6.86 -1.78
N TYR A 43 -13.23 7.67 -1.07
CA TYR A 43 -13.26 9.11 -1.21
C TYR A 43 -12.08 9.57 -2.07
N THR A 44 -12.34 10.44 -3.04
CA THR A 44 -11.28 11.00 -3.88
C THR A 44 -11.24 12.52 -3.77
N LEU A 45 -10.08 13.05 -3.38
CA LEU A 45 -9.74 14.45 -3.52
C LEU A 45 -8.83 14.62 -4.74
N VAL A 46 -9.15 15.56 -5.61
CA VAL A 46 -8.35 15.91 -6.78
C VAL A 46 -7.71 17.28 -6.55
N ILE A 47 -6.39 17.36 -6.65
CA ILE A 47 -5.63 18.59 -6.51
C ILE A 47 -4.84 18.82 -7.78
N THR A 48 -4.97 20.00 -8.37
CA THR A 48 -4.20 20.44 -9.55
C THR A 48 -2.82 20.98 -9.14
N ASP A 49 -2.76 21.67 -8.00
CA ASP A 49 -1.54 22.29 -7.49
C ASP A 49 -0.57 21.27 -6.87
N LYS A 50 0.62 21.14 -7.46
CA LYS A 50 1.67 20.22 -6.98
C LYS A 50 2.19 20.59 -5.60
N GLU A 51 2.37 21.88 -5.33
CA GLU A 51 2.89 22.36 -4.05
C GLU A 51 1.93 22.07 -2.87
N LYS A 52 0.63 22.29 -3.08
CA LYS A 52 -0.39 21.95 -2.07
C LYS A 52 -0.45 20.44 -1.84
N ALA A 53 -0.30 19.65 -2.90
CA ALA A 53 -0.27 18.20 -2.79
C ALA A 53 0.94 17.70 -1.98
N GLU A 54 2.13 18.26 -2.14
CA GLU A 54 3.31 17.89 -1.33
C GLU A 54 3.12 18.21 0.16
N LYS A 55 2.60 19.40 0.49
CA LYS A 55 2.27 19.77 1.88
C LYS A 55 1.26 18.81 2.52
N LEU A 56 0.26 18.38 1.75
CA LEU A 56 -0.73 17.41 2.22
C LEU A 56 -0.14 16.02 2.44
N LYS A 57 0.82 15.58 1.61
CA LYS A 57 1.52 14.30 1.84
C LYS A 57 2.30 14.31 3.15
N GLN A 58 2.98 15.41 3.45
CA GLN A 58 3.75 15.58 4.69
C GLN A 58 2.86 15.63 5.93
N SER A 59 1.62 16.08 5.79
CA SER A 59 0.64 16.16 6.88
C SER A 59 0.01 14.81 7.21
N LEU A 60 0.15 13.80 6.36
CA LEU A 60 -0.38 12.47 6.61
C LEU A 60 0.58 11.68 7.52
N PRO A 61 0.08 11.01 8.57
CA PRO A 61 0.93 10.22 9.45
C PRO A 61 1.53 9.02 8.70
N PRO A 62 2.82 8.69 8.92
CA PRO A 62 3.55 7.65 8.16
C PRO A 62 3.06 6.20 8.37
N GLY A 63 1.96 5.97 9.09
CA GLY A 63 1.39 4.66 9.38
C GLY A 63 0.22 4.23 8.48
N GLN A 64 -0.22 5.07 7.54
CA GLN A 64 -1.19 4.69 6.51
C GLN A 64 -0.40 4.32 5.26
N GLU A 65 -0.25 3.03 4.96
CA GLU A 65 0.43 2.52 3.76
C GLU A 65 0.03 3.32 2.53
N THR A 66 0.89 4.26 2.15
CA THR A 66 0.83 4.95 0.89
C THR A 66 1.57 4.08 -0.11
N ASP A 67 1.02 2.93 -0.48
CA ASP A 67 1.62 2.12 -1.54
C ASP A 67 1.73 2.97 -2.81
N PRO A 68 2.94 3.35 -3.25
CA PRO A 68 3.10 4.06 -4.51
C PRO A 68 2.92 3.12 -5.72
N GLY A 69 2.48 1.86 -5.50
CA GLY A 69 2.44 0.79 -6.49
C GLY A 69 1.08 0.58 -7.17
N SER A 70 0.63 1.51 -8.00
CA SER A 70 -0.38 1.18 -9.03
C SER A 70 0.07 1.50 -10.45
N THR A 71 1.37 1.71 -10.64
CA THR A 71 1.99 1.81 -11.97
C THR A 71 3.37 1.15 -11.95
N ALA A 72 3.44 -0.15 -11.66
CA ALA A 72 4.63 -0.94 -11.95
C ALA A 72 4.17 -2.32 -12.43
N LEU A 73 4.36 -2.52 -13.73
CA LEU A 73 4.48 -3.78 -14.45
C LEU A 73 3.60 -4.94 -13.97
N TRP A 74 2.54 -5.21 -14.74
CA TRP A 74 2.28 -6.60 -15.06
C TRP A 74 3.58 -7.20 -15.62
N ARG A 75 4.15 -8.13 -14.87
CA ARG A 75 5.23 -9.02 -15.30
C ARG A 75 4.84 -9.60 -16.66
N SER A 76 5.70 -9.40 -17.66
CA SER A 76 5.61 -10.05 -18.96
C SER A 76 5.37 -11.56 -18.80
N PRO A 77 4.36 -12.15 -19.46
CA PRO A 77 4.31 -13.59 -19.66
C PRO A 77 5.29 -13.94 -20.77
N GLY A 78 6.54 -14.27 -20.43
CA GLY A 78 7.54 -14.58 -21.44
C GLY A 78 8.96 -14.71 -20.89
N ALA A 79 9.16 -15.67 -19.99
CA ALA A 79 10.49 -16.17 -19.64
C ALA A 79 10.39 -17.70 -19.50
N LEU A 80 10.14 -18.34 -20.64
CA LEU A 80 10.46 -19.74 -20.89
C LEU A 80 11.70 -19.74 -21.80
N LEU A 81 12.54 -20.75 -21.64
CA LEU A 81 13.94 -20.87 -22.10
C LEU A 81 14.89 -20.08 -21.20
N ILE A 82 15.75 -20.70 -20.39
CA ILE A 82 16.67 -21.79 -20.72
C ILE A 82 16.98 -22.54 -19.41
N CYS A 83 16.50 -23.77 -19.27
CA CYS A 83 16.98 -24.72 -18.27
C CYS A 83 17.82 -25.74 -19.04
N GLY A 84 19.14 -25.65 -18.90
CA GLY A 84 20.06 -26.59 -19.53
C GLY A 84 21.43 -25.99 -19.71
N ILE A 85 22.30 -26.18 -18.71
CA ILE A 85 23.70 -26.62 -18.80
C ILE A 85 24.47 -26.11 -17.57
N ASP A 86 24.85 -27.08 -16.74
CA ASP A 86 25.94 -27.12 -15.76
C ASP A 86 26.09 -26.00 -14.72
N CYS A 87 25.67 -26.31 -13.49
CA CYS A 87 26.19 -25.66 -12.29
C CYS A 87 26.46 -26.73 -11.21
N LEU A 88 27.29 -27.71 -11.56
CA LEU A 88 28.03 -28.50 -10.59
C LEU A 88 29.14 -27.60 -10.02
N LEU A 89 29.29 -27.64 -8.69
CA LEU A 89 30.27 -26.94 -7.85
C LEU A 89 30.02 -25.43 -7.62
N LEU A 90 29.33 -25.10 -6.52
CA LEU A 90 30.06 -24.47 -5.40
C LEU A 90 29.26 -24.58 -4.09
N SER A 91 29.90 -25.22 -3.12
CA SER A 91 29.42 -25.51 -1.77
C SER A 91 29.32 -24.26 -0.87
N CYS A 92 28.56 -24.44 0.22
CA CYS A 92 28.65 -23.77 1.55
C CYS A 92 27.64 -22.65 1.91
N HIS A 93 26.66 -23.08 2.73
CA HIS A 93 25.90 -22.39 3.81
C HIS A 93 26.86 -21.84 4.92
N PRO A 94 26.47 -21.17 6.07
CA PRO A 94 25.16 -20.76 6.64
C PRO A 94 25.09 -19.33 7.28
N ARG A 95 23.94 -19.00 7.93
CA ARG A 95 23.67 -18.07 9.07
C ARG A 95 23.14 -16.67 8.65
N ILE A 96 21.97 -16.17 9.07
CA ILE A 96 21.44 -15.89 10.42
C ILE A 96 19.88 -15.82 10.39
N GLN A 97 19.22 -16.30 11.45
CA GLN A 97 17.75 -16.27 11.71
C GLN A 97 17.24 -14.89 12.25
N PRO A 98 16.10 -14.66 12.97
CA PRO A 98 14.89 -15.47 13.32
C PRO A 98 13.55 -14.67 13.37
N CYS A 99 12.50 -15.33 13.90
CA CYS A 99 11.34 -14.78 14.64
C CYS A 99 10.13 -14.23 13.87
N TRP A 100 9.13 -15.08 13.65
CA TRP A 100 7.72 -14.68 13.64
C TRP A 100 7.12 -14.89 15.04
N PRO A 101 6.51 -13.88 15.67
CA PRO A 101 5.87 -14.05 16.97
C PRO A 101 4.50 -14.73 16.84
N SER A 102 4.41 -15.86 17.54
CA SER A 102 3.31 -16.41 18.34
C SER A 102 1.95 -15.70 18.29
N ALA A 103 0.93 -16.41 17.80
CA ALA A 103 -0.48 -16.14 18.07
C ALA A 103 -0.97 -16.98 19.27
N PRO A 104 -1.68 -16.42 20.26
CA PRO A 104 -2.21 -17.17 21.40
C PRO A 104 -3.60 -17.78 21.13
N THR A 105 -3.65 -19.11 21.29
CA THR A 105 -4.69 -20.01 21.85
C THR A 105 -6.19 -19.80 21.60
N PRO A 106 -6.90 -20.91 21.32
CA PRO A 106 -8.15 -21.25 22.00
C PRO A 106 -7.99 -22.48 22.92
N ALA A 107 -8.53 -22.40 24.14
CA ALA A 107 -8.64 -23.50 25.10
C ALA A 107 -10.12 -23.60 25.56
N PRO A 108 -10.49 -24.64 26.33
CA PRO A 108 -10.49 -26.03 25.93
C PRO A 108 -11.89 -26.66 26.03
N PHE A 109 -12.07 -27.79 25.34
CA PHE A 109 -13.27 -28.61 25.37
C PHE A 109 -13.38 -29.42 26.67
N ILE A 110 -14.63 -29.58 27.10
CA ILE A 110 -15.16 -30.32 28.24
C ILE A 110 -15.03 -31.84 27.97
N HIS A 111 -14.54 -32.63 28.94
CA HIS A 111 -15.30 -33.65 29.70
C HIS A 111 -14.38 -34.46 30.63
#